data_AF-A0A1H0UNY4-F1
#
_entry.id   AF-A0A1H0UNY4-F1
#
_cell.length_a   1.000
_cell.length_b   1.000
_cell.length_c   1.000
_cell.angle_alpha   90.00
_cell.angle_beta   90.00
_cell.angle_gamma   90.00
#
_symmetry.space_group_name_H-M   'P 1'
#
loop_
_entity.id
_entity.type
_entity.pdbx_description
1 polymer ?
#
loop_
_entity_poly.entity_id
_entity_poly.type
_entity_poly.pdbx_seq_one_letter_code
_entity_poly.pdbx_strand_id
1 'polypeptide(L)'
;MKQQVLFDFWYLKSEEIELDGSDSGAISYEVAIGVFGDEELVHQLDDIRITGLIKEDMLAFKIEDPSVLFPKLEEEGLLNISQDIKETGFYFVMGEKKLLSI
;
A
#
# COMPACT_ATOMS: atom_id res chain seq x y z
N MET A 1 -12.65 -1.33 26.58
CA MET A 1 -11.85 -0.41 25.76
C MET A 1 -11.90 -0.93 24.34
N LYS A 2 -12.30 -0.12 23.34
CA LYS A 2 -12.12 -0.54 21.94
C LYS A 2 -10.61 -0.58 21.69
N GLN A 3 -10.11 -1.74 21.29
CA GLN A 3 -8.74 -1.87 20.82
C GLN A 3 -8.62 -0.97 19.59
N GLN A 4 -7.68 -0.02 19.63
CA GLN A 4 -7.47 0.89 18.51
C GLN A 4 -6.80 0.08 17.40
N VAL A 5 -7.46 -0.04 16.25
CA VAL A 5 -6.88 -0.70 15.07
C VAL A 5 -5.78 0.20 14.54
N LEU A 6 -4.60 -0.36 14.31
CA LEU A 6 -3.44 0.36 13.84
C LEU A 6 -3.08 -0.17 12.46
N PHE A 7 -3.02 0.73 11.49
CA PHE A 7 -2.73 0.36 10.11
C PHE A 7 -1.26 0.59 9.81
N ASP A 8 -0.53 -0.49 9.56
CA ASP A 8 0.81 -0.46 8.99
C ASP A 8 0.76 -0.93 7.55
N PHE A 9 1.39 -0.16 6.67
CA PHE A 9 1.47 -0.44 5.24
C PHE A 9 2.87 -0.90 4.89
N TRP A 10 2.97 -2.17 4.52
CA TRP A 10 4.20 -2.76 4.04
C TRP A 10 4.20 -2.74 2.54
N TYR A 11 5.29 -2.30 1.90
CA TYR A 11 5.33 -2.29 0.45
C TYR A 11 6.60 -2.83 -0.16
N LEU A 12 6.44 -3.45 -1.32
CA LEU A 12 7.55 -3.97 -2.12
C LEU A 12 7.42 -3.45 -3.54
N LYS A 13 8.53 -2.94 -4.06
CA LYS A 13 8.70 -2.54 -5.46
C LYS A 13 9.44 -3.66 -6.17
N SER A 14 8.84 -4.27 -7.17
CA SER A 14 9.44 -5.40 -7.89
C SER A 14 9.31 -5.26 -9.40
N GLU A 15 10.28 -5.86 -10.09
CA GLU A 15 10.23 -6.11 -11.53
C GLU A 15 9.47 -7.41 -11.78
N GLU A 16 8.49 -7.37 -12.66
CA GLU A 16 7.75 -8.53 -13.15
C GLU A 16 8.16 -8.78 -14.60
N ILE A 17 8.59 -10.01 -14.87
CA ILE A 17 8.98 -10.45 -16.21
C ILE A 17 7.79 -11.25 -16.74
N GLU A 18 7.11 -10.75 -17.77
CA GLU A 18 6.06 -11.52 -18.43
C GLU A 18 6.71 -12.73 -19.14
N LEU A 19 6.48 -13.92 -18.58
CA LEU A 19 6.88 -15.19 -19.18
C LEU A 19 5.75 -15.72 -20.06
N ASP A 20 5.28 -14.93 -21.02
CA ASP A 20 4.18 -15.33 -21.91
C ASP A 20 4.62 -16.28 -23.03
N GLY A 21 5.91 -16.67 -23.05
CA GLY A 21 6.49 -17.58 -24.04
C GLY A 21 6.66 -16.96 -25.43
N SER A 22 6.25 -15.70 -25.61
CA SER A 22 6.62 -14.88 -26.73
C SER A 22 7.87 -14.07 -26.36
N ASP A 23 8.77 -13.86 -27.32
CA ASP A 23 10.07 -13.20 -27.12
C ASP A 23 9.93 -11.68 -26.85
N SER A 24 8.81 -11.23 -26.27
CA SER A 24 8.65 -9.88 -25.77
C SER A 24 9.18 -9.84 -24.35
N GLY A 25 10.41 -9.35 -24.16
CA GLY A 25 10.95 -8.98 -22.85
C GLY A 25 10.22 -7.79 -22.23
N ALA A 26 8.89 -7.88 -22.12
CA ALA A 26 8.05 -6.89 -21.49
C ALA A 26 8.31 -6.95 -19.99
N ILE A 27 8.89 -5.87 -19.49
CA ILE A 27 9.17 -5.67 -18.07
C ILE A 27 8.03 -4.80 -17.53
N SER A 28 7.22 -5.35 -16.63
CA SER A 28 6.27 -4.60 -15.82
C SER A 28 6.83 -4.39 -14.42
N TYR A 29 6.28 -3.43 -13.69
CA TYR A 29 6.65 -3.18 -12.30
C TYR A 29 5.41 -3.25 -11.41
N GLU A 30 5.59 -3.72 -10.19
CA GLU A 30 4.53 -3.86 -9.19
C GLU A 30 4.85 -3.09 -7.91
N VAL A 31 3.82 -2.54 -7.28
CA VAL A 31 3.83 -2.18 -5.86
C VAL A 31 2.81 -3.07 -5.13
N ALA A 32 3.31 -3.98 -4.29
CA ALA A 32 2.46 -4.72 -3.35
C ALA A 32 2.35 -3.92 -2.05
N ILE A 33 1.17 -3.89 -1.44
CA ILE A 33 0.89 -3.20 -0.17
C ILE A 33 0.15 -4.17 0.77
N GLY A 34 0.75 -4.55 1.90
CA GLY A 34 0.06 -5.28 2.96
C GLY A 34 -0.58 -4.33 3.97
N VAL A 35 -1.84 -4.58 4.33
CA VAL A 35 -2.57 -3.82 5.35
C VAL A 35 -2.68 -4.66 6.62
N PHE A 36 -2.12 -4.18 7.73
CA PHE A 36 -2.17 -4.87 9.02
C PHE A 36 -3.07 -4.14 10.00
N GLY A 37 -3.73 -4.88 10.91
CA GLY A 37 -4.59 -4.31 11.95
C GLY A 37 -3.92 -4.15 13.31
N ASP A 38 -2.63 -4.50 13.42
CA ASP A 38 -1.86 -4.51 14.66
C ASP A 38 -0.38 -4.16 14.42
N GLU A 39 0.30 -3.69 15.47
CA GLU A 39 1.72 -3.32 15.44
C GLU A 39 2.67 -4.52 15.32
N GLU A 40 2.22 -5.72 15.71
CA GLU A 40 3.05 -6.94 15.68
C GLU A 40 3.04 -7.61 14.30
N LEU A 41 2.29 -7.07 13.34
CA LEU A 41 2.14 -7.55 11.96
C LEU A 41 1.60 -8.99 11.89
N VAL A 42 0.82 -9.39 12.89
CA VAL A 42 0.33 -10.77 12.99
C VAL A 42 -0.96 -10.95 12.19
N HIS A 43 -1.81 -9.92 12.12
CA HIS A 43 -3.10 -9.99 11.44
C HIS A 43 -3.12 -9.06 10.21
N GLN A 44 -2.76 -9.64 9.07
CA GLN A 44 -3.00 -9.02 7.78
C GLN A 44 -4.51 -8.98 7.51
N LEU A 45 -5.02 -7.79 7.24
CA LEU A 45 -6.42 -7.54 6.92
C LEU A 45 -6.66 -7.64 5.40
N ASP A 46 -5.71 -7.14 4.61
CA ASP A 46 -5.82 -7.13 3.15
C ASP A 46 -4.43 -7.01 2.46
N ASP A 47 -4.39 -7.23 1.16
CA ASP A 47 -3.29 -6.84 0.28
C ASP A 47 -3.77 -6.12 -0.99
N ILE A 48 -3.08 -5.04 -1.33
CA ILE A 48 -3.30 -4.30 -2.58
C ILE A 48 -2.11 -4.56 -3.50
N ARG A 49 -2.38 -4.83 -4.76
CA ARG A 49 -1.35 -4.98 -5.79
C ARG A 49 -1.57 -3.99 -6.91
N ILE A 50 -0.61 -3.10 -7.09
CA ILE A 50 -0.59 -2.15 -8.20
C ILE A 50 0.38 -2.69 -9.24
N THR A 51 -0.13 -3.39 -10.25
CA THR A 51 0.68 -4.02 -11.31
C THR A 51 0.70 -3.20 -12.61
N GLY A 52 1.51 -3.62 -13.58
CA GLY A 52 1.56 -3.02 -14.91
C GLY A 52 2.12 -1.61 -14.93
N LEU A 53 2.85 -1.20 -13.88
CA LEU A 53 3.50 0.09 -13.82
C LEU A 53 4.71 0.12 -14.75
N ILE A 54 4.99 1.29 -15.31
CA ILE A 54 6.33 1.57 -15.84
C ILE A 54 7.30 1.86 -14.68
N LYS A 55 8.60 1.74 -14.94
CA LYS A 55 9.65 1.88 -13.94
C LYS A 55 9.56 3.21 -13.18
N GLU A 56 9.37 4.29 -13.92
CA GLU A 56 9.31 5.65 -13.39
C GLU A 56 8.14 5.81 -12.42
N ASP A 57 6.97 5.27 -12.75
CA ASP A 57 5.78 5.34 -11.91
C ASP A 57 5.96 4.51 -10.63
N MET A 58 6.52 3.31 -10.75
CA MET A 58 6.86 2.49 -9.58
C MET A 58 7.89 3.19 -8.68
N LEU A 59 8.93 3.81 -9.24
CA LEU A 59 9.92 4.57 -8.46
C LEU A 59 9.30 5.80 -7.81
N ALA A 60 8.42 6.51 -8.52
CA ALA A 60 7.72 7.69 -8.05
C ALA A 60 6.63 7.40 -7.02
N PHE A 61 6.16 6.15 -6.90
CA PHE A 61 5.16 5.77 -5.91
C PHE A 61 5.67 6.01 -4.49
N LYS A 62 4.97 6.89 -3.76
CA LYS A 62 5.29 7.28 -2.39
C LYS A 62 4.13 6.89 -1.48
N ILE A 63 4.21 5.72 -0.88
CA ILE A 63 3.17 5.24 0.04
C ILE A 63 3.03 6.12 1.30
N GLU A 64 4.08 6.87 1.64
CA GLU A 64 4.11 7.81 2.76
C GLU A 64 3.31 9.10 2.49
N ASP A 65 2.90 9.33 1.24
CA ASP A 65 2.07 10.46 0.86
C ASP A 65 0.59 10.04 0.90
N PRO A 66 -0.23 10.58 1.82
CA PRO A 66 -1.65 10.25 1.91
C PRO A 66 -2.42 10.53 0.61
N SER A 67 -1.97 11.50 -0.20
CA SER A 67 -2.58 11.82 -1.49
C SER A 67 -2.36 10.74 -2.54
N VAL A 68 -1.39 9.84 -2.33
CA VAL A 68 -1.09 8.68 -3.17
C VAL A 68 -1.75 7.42 -2.59
N LEU A 69 -1.62 7.21 -1.27
CA LEU A 69 -2.10 5.99 -0.60
C LEU A 69 -3.64 5.91 -0.56
N PHE A 70 -4.32 6.99 -0.17
CA PHE A 70 -5.77 6.93 0.06
C PHE A 70 -6.59 6.66 -1.20
N PRO A 71 -6.30 7.29 -2.37
CA PRO A 71 -7.00 6.93 -3.59
C PRO A 71 -6.85 5.45 -3.94
N LYS A 72 -5.68 4.85 -3.69
CA LYS A 72 -5.45 3.41 -3.94
C LYS A 72 -6.25 2.52 -3.01
N LEU A 73 -6.34 2.86 -1.73
CA LEU A 73 -7.24 2.16 -0.81
C LEU A 73 -8.70 2.25 -1.27
N GLU A 74 -9.13 3.42 -1.72
CA GLU A 74 -10.51 3.64 -2.17
C GLU A 74 -10.84 2.90 -3.48
N GLU A 75 -9.90 2.85 -4.43
CA GLU A 75 -10.01 2.07 -5.68
C GLU A 75 -10.21 0.56 -5.41
N GLU A 76 -9.56 0.03 -4.37
CA GLU A 76 -9.64 -1.38 -3.96
C GLU A 76 -10.79 -1.66 -2.97
N GLY A 77 -11.66 -0.68 -2.71
CA GLY A 77 -12.82 -0.86 -1.83
C GLY A 77 -12.52 -0.76 -0.33
N LEU A 78 -11.32 -0.32 0.05
CA LEU A 78 -10.83 -0.16 1.43
C LEU A 78 -11.08 1.24 2.00
N LEU A 79 -12.21 1.86 1.63
CA LEU A 79 -12.62 3.20 2.07
C LEU A 79 -12.75 3.29 3.60
N ASN A 80 -13.16 2.21 4.27
CA ASN A 80 -13.26 2.15 5.73
C ASN A 80 -11.89 2.35 6.40
N ILE A 81 -10.82 1.75 5.85
CA ILE A 81 -9.45 1.91 6.38
C ILE A 81 -9.00 3.37 6.20
N SER A 82 -9.24 3.96 5.03
CA SER A 82 -8.86 5.37 4.80
C SER A 82 -9.62 6.32 5.73
N GLN A 83 -10.89 6.03 6.04
CA GLN A 83 -11.69 6.78 7.02
C GLN A 83 -11.16 6.61 8.45
N ASP A 84 -10.89 5.39 8.89
CA ASP A 84 -10.37 5.11 10.24
C ASP A 84 -9.01 5.80 10.47
N ILE A 85 -8.14 5.84 9.45
CA ILE A 85 -6.87 6.57 9.49
C ILE A 85 -7.11 8.08 9.59
N LYS A 86 -8.03 8.63 8.80
CA LYS A 86 -8.41 10.07 8.85
C LYS A 86 -8.95 10.46 10.23
N GLU A 87 -9.73 9.60 10.87
CA GLU A 87 -10.24 9.82 12.23
C GLU A 87 -9.14 9.71 13.30
N THR A 88 -8.23 8.75 13.14
CA THR A 88 -7.13 8.50 14.08
C THR A 88 -5.99 9.52 13.94
N GLY A 89 -5.85 10.12 12.75
CA GLY A 89 -4.86 11.16 12.45
C GLY A 89 -3.45 10.63 12.18
N PHE A 90 -3.25 9.32 12.12
CA PHE A 90 -1.95 8.71 11.83
C PHE A 90 -2.09 7.30 11.29
N TYR A 91 -1.02 6.82 10.66
CA TYR A 91 -0.84 5.44 10.19
C TYR A 91 0.66 5.10 10.27
N PHE A 92 1.03 3.87 9.90
CA PHE A 92 2.41 3.44 9.83
C PHE A 92 2.77 2.99 8.42
N VAL A 93 4.02 3.17 8.05
CA VAL A 93 4.61 2.62 6.83
C VAL A 93 5.88 1.88 7.24
N MET A 94 5.91 0.56 7.03
CA MET A 94 7.05 -0.29 7.42
C MET A 94 7.48 -0.04 8.88
N GLY A 95 6.51 0.11 9.78
CA GLY A 95 6.72 0.41 11.21
C GLY A 95 7.03 1.88 11.55
N GLU A 96 7.16 2.78 10.57
CA GLU A 96 7.37 4.20 10.82
C GLU A 96 6.05 4.97 10.91
N LYS A 97 5.82 5.65 12.05
CA LYS A 97 4.61 6.44 12.26
C LYS A 97 4.56 7.67 11.35
N LYS A 98 3.51 7.78 10.53
CA LYS A 98 3.19 8.94 9.70
C LYS A 98 1.99 9.67 10.28
N LEU A 99 2.17 10.95 10.61
CA LEU A 99 1.10 11.83 11.06
C LEU A 99 0.40 12.42 9.83
N LEU A 100 -0.94 12.46 9.86
CA LEU A 100 -1.68 13.26 8.89
C LEU A 100 -1.50 14.74 9.23
N SER A 101 -0.89 15.48 8.32
CA SER A 101 -0.92 16.94 8.34
C SER A 101 -2.34 17.38 7.96
N ILE A 102 -3.18 17.63 8.98
CA ILE A 102 -4.53 18.18 8.82
C ILE A 102 -4.45 19.68 8.56
#